data_AF-A0A3B8Q1X3-F1
#
_entry.id   AF-A0A3B8Q1X3-F1
#
_cell.length_a   1.000
_cell.length_b   1.000
_cell.length_c   1.000
_cell.angle_alpha   90.00
_cell.angle_beta   90.00
_cell.angle_gamma   90.00
#
_symmetry.space_group_name_H-M   'P 1'
#
loop_
_entity.id
_entity.type
_entity.pdbx_description
1 polymer ?
#
loop_
_entity_poly.entity_id
_entity_poly.type
_entity_poly.pdbx_seq_one_letter_code
_entity_poly.pdbx_strand_id
1 'polypeptide(L)'
;MIRGLTIAEFARGHDHAQADVAMHSHTIAQLISACCLVAWTSVHASDVAEPIHDPPPKLIAPAVSTGTGLLLEPALTLPEFTREQFAKAMATVGPEKIKKPWISPVVSLPPHPRSGVTGLTVDEVTAYMVAVKDRFDRGESVPVSDVGLISTQEDVIRQPMLNHIAAFSNSVVRVYLLVQKTASDSGWSYYSIVQDLTLSPALDYFAEIKPSGPKFEGTSCYKCHSSGPLAIHPARADLVLDAPLAAAVNRHIAEQPRSRFQFPEDSPKPPTGEPLALKFCARCHSDDGERDRLYQVHSHPIRVMVDFGYMPPNRRLKPEEIAELKAWLERKP
;
A
#
# COMPACT_ATOMS: atom_id res chain seq x y z
N MET A 1 11.28 3.82 -54.64
CA MET A 1 12.17 4.17 -55.77
C MET A 1 12.61 5.62 -55.55
N ILE A 2 13.92 5.86 -55.38
CA ILE A 2 14.67 7.16 -55.41
C ILE A 2 14.33 8.14 -54.25
N ARG A 3 15.11 8.17 -53.15
CA ARG A 3 16.36 8.94 -52.86
C ARG A 3 16.17 10.46 -52.61
N GLY A 4 16.45 10.85 -51.35
CA GLY A 4 17.41 11.92 -50.99
C GLY A 4 16.89 13.36 -50.85
N LEU A 5 17.29 14.02 -49.74
CA LEU A 5 17.62 15.46 -49.54
C LEU A 5 17.75 15.70 -48.01
N THR A 6 18.93 15.53 -47.42
CA THR A 6 20.01 16.51 -47.13
C THR A 6 19.74 17.47 -45.96
N ILE A 7 20.62 17.34 -44.96
CA ILE A 7 20.90 18.25 -43.84
C ILE A 7 21.79 19.39 -44.35
N ALA A 8 21.43 20.64 -44.10
CA ALA A 8 22.34 21.78 -44.11
C ALA A 8 21.79 22.97 -43.28
N GLU A 9 22.59 23.34 -42.28
CA GLU A 9 22.98 24.70 -41.89
C GLU A 9 21.90 25.75 -41.52
N PHE A 10 21.86 26.07 -40.22
CA PHE A 10 21.67 27.46 -39.79
C PHE A 10 22.67 27.79 -38.68
N ALA A 11 23.60 28.68 -39.01
CA ALA A 11 24.59 29.27 -38.11
C ALA A 11 24.47 30.80 -38.15
N ARG A 12 24.96 31.43 -37.07
CA ARG A 12 24.99 32.86 -36.67
C ARG A 12 23.93 33.16 -35.61
N GLY A 13 24.25 33.56 -34.38
CA GLY A 13 25.49 34.11 -33.82
C GLY A 13 25.15 35.41 -33.10
N HIS A 14 25.47 35.52 -31.81
CA HIS A 14 25.75 36.80 -31.15
C HIS A 14 26.48 36.56 -29.82
N ASP A 15 27.75 36.98 -29.82
CA ASP A 15 28.63 37.20 -28.67
C ASP A 15 28.35 38.55 -28.00
N HIS A 16 28.94 38.71 -26.80
CA HIS A 16 29.07 39.88 -25.89
C HIS A 16 28.16 39.83 -24.65
N ALA A 17 28.62 40.06 -23.41
CA ALA A 17 29.93 40.41 -22.89
C ALA A 17 30.00 40.09 -21.38
N GLN A 18 31.23 39.80 -20.92
CA GLN A 18 31.63 39.77 -19.50
C GLN A 18 31.52 41.16 -18.85
N ALA A 19 31.21 41.17 -17.55
CA ALA A 19 31.72 42.18 -16.62
C ALA A 19 31.92 41.56 -15.23
N ASP A 20 33.18 41.28 -14.93
CA ASP A 20 33.72 41.13 -13.58
C ASP A 20 33.62 42.46 -12.84
N VAL A 21 33.23 42.43 -11.56
CA VAL A 21 33.64 43.44 -10.57
C VAL A 21 34.15 42.71 -9.34
N ALA A 22 35.45 42.87 -9.11
CA ALA A 22 36.18 42.38 -7.96
C ALA A 22 36.03 43.30 -6.74
N MET A 23 36.12 42.66 -5.57
CA MET A 23 36.82 43.07 -4.34
C MET A 23 36.75 44.54 -3.88
N HIS A 24 36.27 44.74 -2.65
CA HIS A 24 36.97 45.58 -1.68
C HIS A 24 37.04 44.89 -0.30
N SER A 25 38.27 44.78 0.17
CA SER A 25 38.74 44.26 1.44
C SER A 25 38.69 45.36 2.52
N HIS A 26 38.68 44.95 3.80
CA HIS A 26 39.42 45.51 4.96
C HIS A 26 38.62 45.41 6.27
N THR A 27 38.97 44.43 7.12
CA THR A 27 39.67 44.58 8.42
C THR A 27 38.90 45.33 9.51
N ILE A 28 38.67 44.67 10.65
CA ILE A 28 39.16 45.11 11.98
C ILE A 28 39.13 43.90 12.93
N ALA A 29 40.28 43.66 13.54
CA ALA A 29 40.54 42.65 14.55
C ALA A 29 40.28 43.21 15.96
N GLN A 30 39.84 42.31 16.86
CA GLN A 30 40.21 42.17 18.28
C GLN A 30 40.25 43.40 19.21
N LEU A 31 39.59 43.30 20.38
CA LEU A 31 40.23 43.17 21.70
C LEU A 31 39.21 43.22 22.87
N ILE A 32 39.33 42.22 23.76
CA ILE A 32 39.24 42.27 25.24
C ILE A 32 37.90 42.73 25.86
N SER A 33 37.21 41.83 26.58
CA SER A 33 37.41 41.72 28.03
C SER A 33 36.63 40.56 28.66
N ALA A 34 37.33 39.84 29.53
CA ALA A 34 36.84 38.74 30.34
C ALA A 34 36.12 39.24 31.61
N CYS A 35 35.48 38.30 32.29
CA CYS A 35 34.91 38.32 33.65
C CYS A 35 33.46 38.81 33.78
N CYS A 36 32.52 37.87 33.71
CA CYS A 36 31.58 37.60 34.80
C CYS A 36 31.06 36.16 34.70
N LEU A 37 31.56 35.29 35.60
CA LEU A 37 30.89 34.06 35.97
C LEU A 37 29.54 34.41 36.61
N VAL A 38 28.41 34.02 36.00
CA VAL A 38 27.23 33.55 36.72
C VAL A 38 26.51 32.51 35.85
N ALA A 39 26.19 31.39 36.48
CA ALA A 39 25.69 30.16 35.91
C ALA A 39 24.33 30.28 35.21
N TRP A 40 24.26 29.81 33.96
CA TRP A 40 23.04 29.31 33.30
C TRP A 40 23.41 28.06 32.50
N THR A 41 23.60 26.92 33.18
CA THR A 41 23.56 25.60 32.57
C THR A 41 22.14 25.08 32.70
N SER A 42 21.33 25.25 31.67
CA SER A 42 20.06 24.54 31.50
C SER A 42 19.77 24.49 30.01
N VAL A 43 19.27 23.33 29.55
CA VAL A 43 18.83 23.04 28.18
C VAL A 43 20.01 22.59 27.27
N HIS A 44 20.16 21.34 26.82
CA HIS A 44 19.25 20.22 26.62
C HIS A 44 19.85 18.90 27.13
N ALA A 45 19.14 18.22 28.02
CA ALA A 45 19.22 16.76 28.03
C ALA A 45 18.64 16.30 26.68
N SER A 46 19.52 15.82 25.82
CA SER A 46 19.13 14.95 24.72
C SER A 46 18.46 13.73 25.34
N ASP A 47 17.13 13.70 25.32
CA ASP A 47 16.37 12.47 25.49
C ASP A 47 16.81 11.56 24.34
N VAL A 48 17.84 10.76 24.61
CA VAL A 48 18.13 9.55 23.84
C VAL A 48 16.95 8.65 24.15
N ALA A 49 15.87 8.81 23.37
CA ALA A 49 14.73 7.92 23.41
C ALA A 49 15.31 6.50 23.31
N GLU A 50 15.10 5.71 24.37
CA GLU A 50 15.46 4.30 24.33
C GLU A 50 14.85 3.70 23.06
N PRO A 51 15.60 2.88 22.30
CA PRO A 51 15.05 2.24 21.14
C PRO A 51 13.83 1.46 21.59
N ILE A 52 12.66 1.87 21.10
CA ILE A 52 11.40 1.14 21.30
C ILE A 52 11.66 -0.25 20.73
N HIS A 53 11.91 -1.22 21.62
CA HIS A 53 12.00 -2.62 21.24
C HIS A 53 10.58 -3.08 20.98
N ASP A 54 10.13 -2.83 19.75
CA ASP A 54 8.85 -3.36 19.30
C ASP A 54 8.84 -4.88 19.52
N PRO A 55 7.77 -5.43 20.12
CA PRO A 55 7.65 -6.86 20.27
C PRO A 55 7.77 -7.53 18.90
N PRO A 56 8.40 -8.70 18.80
CA PRO A 56 8.59 -9.38 17.52
C PRO A 56 7.25 -9.60 16.82
N PRO A 57 7.17 -9.45 15.48
CA PRO A 57 5.92 -9.58 14.74
C PRO A 57 5.34 -10.98 14.89
N LYS A 58 4.06 -11.03 15.26
CA LYS A 58 3.29 -12.28 15.30
C LYS A 58 3.22 -12.83 13.88
N LEU A 59 3.69 -14.06 13.70
CA LEU A 59 3.67 -14.73 12.40
C LEU A 59 2.26 -14.89 11.85
N ILE A 60 2.16 -14.97 10.52
CA ILE A 60 0.91 -15.13 9.80
C ILE A 60 0.26 -16.46 10.19
N ALA A 61 -0.97 -16.40 10.69
CA ALA A 61 -1.77 -17.59 10.92
C ALA A 61 -2.10 -18.25 9.57
N PRO A 62 -2.03 -19.59 9.45
CA PRO A 62 -2.41 -20.27 8.22
C PRO A 62 -3.85 -19.94 7.84
N ALA A 63 -4.08 -19.58 6.58
CA ALA A 63 -5.42 -19.48 6.06
C ALA A 63 -6.09 -20.86 6.03
N VAL A 64 -7.05 -21.07 6.92
CA VAL A 64 -7.85 -22.29 7.01
C VAL A 64 -9.32 -21.89 7.05
N SER A 65 -10.10 -22.36 6.07
CA SER A 65 -11.56 -22.22 6.11
C SER A 65 -12.09 -22.82 7.40
N THR A 66 -12.95 -22.08 8.09
CA THR A 66 -13.59 -22.53 9.32
C THR A 66 -14.90 -23.27 9.06
N GLY A 67 -15.26 -23.48 7.79
CA GLY A 67 -16.46 -24.23 7.41
C GLY A 67 -17.76 -23.53 7.79
N THR A 68 -17.78 -22.19 7.78
CA THR A 68 -18.99 -21.43 8.15
C THR A 68 -20.11 -21.62 7.12
N GLY A 69 -19.76 -22.03 5.89
CA GLY A 69 -20.66 -22.09 4.74
C GLY A 69 -21.01 -20.71 4.19
N LEU A 70 -20.16 -19.70 4.42
CA LEU A 70 -20.30 -18.36 3.83
C LEU A 70 -19.71 -18.26 2.41
N LEU A 71 -18.69 -19.08 2.11
CA LEU A 71 -18.08 -19.11 0.79
C LEU A 71 -19.11 -19.56 -0.25
N LEU A 72 -19.14 -18.86 -1.38
CA LEU A 72 -19.98 -19.22 -2.52
C LEU A 72 -19.46 -20.45 -3.26
N GLU A 73 -18.16 -20.70 -3.13
CA GLU A 73 -17.43 -21.80 -3.76
C GLU A 73 -16.51 -22.44 -2.72
N PRO A 74 -16.13 -23.72 -2.89
CA PRO A 74 -15.16 -24.35 -2.01
C PRO A 74 -13.84 -23.57 -1.94
N ALA A 75 -13.22 -23.53 -0.76
CA ALA A 75 -11.92 -22.91 -0.58
C ALA A 75 -10.86 -23.58 -1.48
N LEU A 76 -10.03 -22.75 -2.13
CA LEU A 76 -8.87 -23.26 -2.86
C LEU A 76 -7.84 -23.78 -1.86
N THR A 77 -7.56 -25.08 -1.91
CA THR A 77 -6.68 -25.74 -0.93
C THR A 77 -5.21 -25.81 -1.36
N LEU A 78 -4.94 -25.76 -2.66
CA LEU A 78 -3.60 -25.79 -3.27
C LEU A 78 -2.65 -26.92 -2.76
N PRO A 79 -3.10 -28.16 -2.48
CA PRO A 79 -2.23 -29.18 -1.87
C PRO A 79 -1.05 -29.59 -2.75
N GLU A 80 -1.23 -29.52 -4.07
CA GLU A 80 -0.22 -29.82 -5.08
C GLU A 80 0.76 -28.65 -5.33
N PHE A 81 0.39 -27.42 -4.92
CA PHE A 81 1.21 -26.24 -5.16
C PHE A 81 2.27 -26.09 -4.07
N THR A 82 3.49 -26.55 -4.38
CA THR A 82 4.58 -26.61 -3.41
C THR A 82 5.26 -25.25 -3.21
N ARG A 83 6.01 -25.09 -2.12
CA ARG A 83 6.80 -23.89 -1.87
C ARG A 83 7.86 -23.65 -2.94
N GLU A 84 8.43 -24.71 -3.53
CA GLU A 84 9.39 -24.61 -4.64
C GLU A 84 8.73 -24.09 -5.92
N GLN A 85 7.55 -24.63 -6.26
CA GLN A 85 6.78 -24.15 -7.41
C GLN A 85 6.37 -22.69 -7.23
N PHE A 86 5.94 -22.33 -6.03
CA PHE A 86 5.65 -20.95 -5.67
C PHE A 86 6.88 -20.05 -5.81
N ALA A 87 8.02 -20.40 -5.20
CA ALA A 87 9.25 -19.61 -5.32
C ALA A 87 9.70 -19.43 -6.78
N LYS A 88 9.58 -20.49 -7.60
CA LYS A 88 9.86 -20.44 -9.04
C LYS A 88 8.91 -19.49 -9.77
N ALA A 89 7.61 -19.54 -9.47
CA ALA A 89 6.63 -18.65 -10.07
C ALA A 89 6.87 -17.19 -9.67
N MET A 90 7.18 -16.94 -8.39
CA MET A 90 7.48 -15.59 -7.90
C MET A 90 8.76 -15.02 -8.51
N ALA A 91 9.78 -15.84 -8.74
CA ALA A 91 11.02 -15.40 -9.38
C ALA A 91 10.82 -14.86 -10.80
N THR A 92 9.68 -15.13 -11.46
CA THR A 92 9.39 -14.61 -12.81
C THR A 92 9.16 -13.09 -12.85
N VAL A 93 8.89 -12.44 -11.72
CA VAL A 93 8.88 -10.96 -11.65
C VAL A 93 10.30 -10.37 -11.65
N GLY A 94 11.30 -11.20 -11.33
CA GLY A 94 12.68 -10.81 -11.04
C GLY A 94 13.23 -11.63 -9.86
N PRO A 95 14.23 -12.51 -10.04
CA PRO A 95 14.81 -13.27 -8.93
C PRO A 95 15.47 -12.37 -7.87
N GLU A 96 15.94 -11.18 -8.25
CA GLU A 96 16.48 -10.15 -7.37
C GLU A 96 15.43 -9.53 -6.44
N LYS A 97 14.14 -9.75 -6.73
CA LYS A 97 13.02 -9.20 -5.95
C LYS A 97 12.54 -10.15 -4.85
N ILE A 98 12.98 -11.42 -4.82
CA ILE A 98 12.57 -12.38 -3.80
C ILE A 98 13.65 -12.60 -2.74
N LYS A 99 13.24 -12.87 -1.49
CA LYS A 99 14.14 -13.20 -0.36
C LYS A 99 15.27 -12.18 -0.15
N LYS A 100 14.99 -10.91 -0.44
CA LYS A 100 15.95 -9.83 -0.30
C LYS A 100 16.22 -9.56 1.19
N PRO A 101 17.48 -9.37 1.62
CA PRO A 101 17.78 -8.91 2.96
C PRO A 101 17.10 -7.56 3.23
N TRP A 102 16.59 -7.38 4.44
CA TRP A 102 15.86 -6.18 4.81
C TRP A 102 16.13 -5.77 6.25
N ILE A 103 16.06 -4.45 6.47
CA ILE A 103 16.16 -3.82 7.79
C ILE A 103 14.86 -3.08 8.15
N SER A 104 14.05 -2.74 7.15
CA SER A 104 12.74 -2.12 7.30
C SER A 104 11.74 -2.79 6.35
N PRO A 105 10.50 -3.07 6.79
CA PRO A 105 9.44 -3.58 5.92
C PRO A 105 8.86 -2.50 5.00
N VAL A 106 9.15 -1.22 5.29
CA VAL A 106 8.66 -0.06 4.55
C VAL A 106 9.85 0.74 4.03
N VAL A 107 9.88 1.00 2.73
CA VAL A 107 10.93 1.79 2.10
C VAL A 107 10.64 3.29 2.25
N SER A 108 11.59 4.03 2.78
CA SER A 108 11.45 5.48 2.93
C SER A 108 11.43 6.19 1.57
N LEU A 109 10.44 7.04 1.36
CA LEU A 109 10.35 7.96 0.24
C LEU A 109 11.02 9.29 0.60
N PRO A 110 11.51 10.06 -0.39
CA PRO A 110 11.95 11.42 -0.17
C PRO A 110 10.82 12.29 0.44
N PRO A 111 11.16 13.35 1.19
CA PRO A 111 10.19 14.33 1.63
C PRO A 111 9.39 14.91 0.46
N HIS A 112 8.12 15.25 0.68
CA HIS A 112 7.31 15.93 -0.33
C HIS A 112 7.93 17.30 -0.65
N PRO A 113 8.06 17.70 -1.93
CA PRO A 113 8.58 19.02 -2.30
C PRO A 113 7.80 20.23 -1.78
N ARG A 114 6.50 20.09 -1.48
CA ARG A 114 5.64 21.18 -1.04
C ARG A 114 5.58 21.21 0.48
N SER A 115 6.07 22.29 1.08
CA SER A 115 5.96 22.52 2.52
C SER A 115 4.51 22.80 2.92
N GLY A 116 4.09 22.30 4.10
CA GLY A 116 2.75 22.55 4.64
C GLY A 116 1.60 22.04 3.76
N VAL A 117 1.84 21.00 2.94
CA VAL A 117 0.82 20.43 2.07
C VAL A 117 -0.41 19.96 2.85
N THR A 118 -1.58 20.30 2.32
CA THR A 118 -2.89 19.80 2.75
C THR A 118 -3.67 19.43 1.49
N GLY A 119 -3.99 18.15 1.34
CA GLY A 119 -4.53 17.57 0.12
C GLY A 119 -3.49 17.45 -0.99
N LEU A 120 -3.30 16.23 -1.48
CA LEU A 120 -2.53 15.96 -2.69
C LEU A 120 -3.38 16.16 -3.93
N THR A 121 -2.77 16.69 -4.97
CA THR A 121 -3.33 16.72 -6.33
C THR A 121 -3.24 15.34 -6.98
N VAL A 122 -4.07 15.11 -8.01
CA VAL A 122 -4.03 13.88 -8.82
C VAL A 122 -2.65 13.66 -9.44
N ASP A 123 -1.98 14.73 -9.87
CA ASP A 123 -0.63 14.64 -10.45
C ASP A 123 0.42 14.23 -9.40
N GLU A 124 0.35 14.80 -8.18
CA GLU A 124 1.22 14.41 -7.07
C GLU A 124 1.01 12.93 -6.69
N VAL A 125 -0.24 12.47 -6.62
CA VAL A 125 -0.59 11.06 -6.38
C VAL A 125 -0.04 10.15 -7.48
N THR A 126 -0.25 10.54 -8.74
CA THR A 126 0.24 9.80 -9.91
C THR A 126 1.77 9.70 -9.90
N ALA A 127 2.45 10.79 -9.54
CA ALA A 127 3.90 10.81 -9.42
C ALA A 127 4.40 9.83 -8.35
N TYR A 128 3.71 9.70 -7.22
CA TYR A 128 4.04 8.69 -6.21
C TYR A 128 3.87 7.26 -6.74
N MET A 129 2.79 6.96 -7.46
CA MET A 129 2.55 5.63 -8.05
C MET A 129 3.64 5.24 -9.05
N VAL A 130 4.01 6.16 -9.94
CA VAL A 130 5.10 5.96 -10.90
C VAL A 130 6.43 5.77 -10.17
N ALA A 131 6.75 6.64 -9.21
CA ALA A 131 8.00 6.58 -8.47
C ALA A 131 8.18 5.25 -7.72
N VAL A 132 7.14 4.70 -7.07
CA VAL A 132 7.27 3.42 -6.37
C VAL A 132 7.38 2.23 -7.32
N LYS A 133 6.71 2.28 -8.48
CA LYS A 133 6.86 1.26 -9.52
C LYS A 133 8.29 1.26 -10.07
N ASP A 134 8.82 2.43 -10.40
CA ASP A 134 10.18 2.55 -10.92
C ASP A 134 11.22 2.04 -9.90
N ARG A 135 11.01 2.32 -8.60
CA ARG A 135 11.82 1.77 -7.51
C ARG A 135 11.72 0.26 -7.43
N PHE A 136 10.52 -0.31 -7.56
CA PHE A 136 10.33 -1.76 -7.61
C PHE A 136 11.07 -2.39 -8.79
N ASP A 137 10.95 -1.80 -9.98
CA ASP A 137 11.58 -2.31 -11.19
C ASP A 137 13.12 -2.26 -11.12
N ARG A 138 13.68 -1.23 -10.48
CA ARG A 138 15.13 -1.13 -10.19
C ARG A 138 15.59 -2.02 -9.01
N GLY A 139 14.68 -2.77 -8.40
CA GLY A 139 14.98 -3.63 -7.27
C GLY A 139 15.30 -2.85 -5.99
N GLU A 140 14.85 -1.62 -5.85
CA GLU A 140 15.03 -0.77 -4.64
C GLU A 140 13.95 -1.05 -3.57
N SER A 141 12.91 -1.80 -3.90
CA SER A 141 11.88 -2.23 -2.95
C SER A 141 12.30 -3.44 -2.12
N VAL A 142 11.48 -3.78 -1.12
CA VAL A 142 11.54 -5.04 -0.36
C VAL A 142 10.15 -5.68 -0.40
N PRO A 143 9.78 -6.40 -1.47
CA PRO A 143 8.43 -6.93 -1.60
C PRO A 143 8.25 -8.21 -0.80
N VAL A 144 7.09 -8.34 -0.17
CA VAL A 144 6.57 -9.61 0.35
C VAL A 144 6.03 -10.41 -0.81
N SER A 145 6.47 -11.66 -0.95
CA SER A 145 5.88 -12.60 -1.88
C SER A 145 4.92 -13.55 -1.15
N ASP A 146 3.65 -13.53 -1.52
CA ASP A 146 2.62 -14.43 -0.98
C ASP A 146 1.72 -15.03 -2.07
N VAL A 147 0.83 -15.93 -1.61
CA VAL A 147 -0.27 -16.48 -2.40
C VAL A 147 -1.59 -16.17 -1.72
N GLY A 148 -2.46 -15.44 -2.43
CA GLY A 148 -3.86 -15.33 -2.08
C GLY A 148 -4.61 -16.63 -2.42
N LEU A 149 -5.31 -17.20 -1.44
CA LEU A 149 -6.11 -18.41 -1.63
C LEU A 149 -7.42 -18.16 -2.40
N ILE A 150 -7.91 -16.94 -2.42
CA ILE A 150 -9.12 -16.56 -3.15
C ILE A 150 -8.86 -15.16 -3.71
N SER A 151 -9.05 -14.97 -5.02
CA SER A 151 -9.13 -13.61 -5.54
C SER A 151 -10.36 -12.95 -4.94
N THR A 152 -10.15 -11.83 -4.25
CA THR A 152 -11.22 -11.03 -3.66
C THR A 152 -12.11 -10.36 -4.71
N GLN A 153 -11.83 -10.55 -6.01
CA GLN A 153 -12.71 -10.12 -7.08
C GLN A 153 -13.94 -11.04 -7.14
N GLU A 154 -15.10 -10.47 -7.48
CA GLU A 154 -16.41 -11.16 -7.56
C GLU A 154 -16.37 -12.42 -8.45
N ASP A 155 -15.40 -12.48 -9.36
CA ASP A 155 -15.01 -13.70 -10.05
C ASP A 155 -14.06 -14.50 -9.16
N VAL A 156 -14.58 -15.56 -8.52
CA VAL A 156 -13.75 -16.52 -7.78
C VAL A 156 -12.76 -17.15 -8.75
N ILE A 157 -11.55 -16.59 -8.80
CA ILE A 157 -10.44 -17.15 -9.54
C ILE A 157 -10.07 -18.47 -8.86
N ARG A 158 -10.36 -19.59 -9.52
CA ARG A 158 -10.10 -20.96 -9.03
C ARG A 158 -8.63 -21.39 -9.13
N GLN A 159 -7.72 -20.42 -9.03
CA GLN A 159 -6.29 -20.62 -9.17
C GLN A 159 -5.56 -19.66 -8.24
N PRO A 160 -4.31 -19.99 -7.82
CA PRO A 160 -3.58 -19.14 -6.90
C PRO A 160 -3.39 -17.74 -7.48
N MET A 161 -3.67 -16.72 -6.68
CA MET A 161 -3.22 -15.36 -6.96
C MET A 161 -1.81 -15.20 -6.37
N LEU A 162 -0.84 -14.92 -7.23
CA LEU A 162 0.55 -14.72 -6.85
C LEU A 162 0.76 -13.21 -6.64
N ASN A 163 1.21 -12.80 -5.45
CA ASN A 163 1.35 -11.38 -5.13
C ASN A 163 2.75 -11.02 -4.66
N HIS A 164 3.27 -9.92 -5.18
CA HIS A 164 4.33 -9.14 -4.54
C HIS A 164 3.73 -7.86 -3.97
N ILE A 165 3.96 -7.61 -2.68
CA ILE A 165 3.46 -6.41 -1.99
C ILE A 165 4.65 -5.64 -1.46
N ALA A 166 4.85 -4.42 -1.93
CA ALA A 166 5.87 -3.49 -1.41
C ALA A 166 5.21 -2.28 -0.77
N ALA A 167 5.72 -1.86 0.39
CA ALA A 167 5.25 -0.69 1.11
C ALA A 167 6.32 0.42 1.11
N PHE A 168 5.86 1.66 0.94
CA PHE A 168 6.67 2.87 0.91
C PHE A 168 6.00 3.96 1.74
N SER A 169 6.77 4.86 2.34
CA SER A 169 6.18 5.99 3.06
C SER A 169 7.11 7.18 3.23
N ASN A 170 6.51 8.35 3.45
CA ASN A 170 7.15 9.52 4.07
C ASN A 170 6.15 10.17 5.05
N SER A 171 6.39 11.42 5.44
CA SER A 171 5.52 12.15 6.38
C SER A 171 4.13 12.51 5.84
N VAL A 172 3.90 12.43 4.52
CA VAL A 172 2.64 12.87 3.88
C VAL A 172 1.89 11.74 3.19
N VAL A 173 2.55 10.62 2.86
CA VAL A 173 1.94 9.49 2.18
C VAL A 173 2.38 8.14 2.72
N ARG A 174 1.47 7.18 2.61
CA ARG A 174 1.83 5.76 2.48
C ARG A 174 1.49 5.31 1.07
N VAL A 175 2.36 4.50 0.48
CA VAL A 175 2.15 3.96 -0.86
C VAL A 175 2.37 2.46 -0.82
N TYR A 176 1.41 1.71 -1.34
CA TYR A 176 1.49 0.27 -1.50
C TYR A 176 1.52 -0.05 -2.98
N LEU A 177 2.43 -0.92 -3.39
CA LEU A 177 2.51 -1.46 -4.74
C LEU A 177 2.20 -2.96 -4.65
N LEU A 178 1.18 -3.38 -5.37
CA LEU A 178 0.80 -4.77 -5.55
C LEU A 178 1.15 -5.18 -6.98
N VAL A 179 2.03 -6.16 -7.12
CA VAL A 179 2.34 -6.79 -8.41
C VAL A 179 1.77 -8.20 -8.37
N GLN A 180 0.70 -8.41 -9.12
CA GLN A 180 -0.08 -9.64 -9.03
C GLN A 180 -0.32 -10.29 -10.38
N LYS A 181 -0.48 -11.60 -10.36
CA LYS A 181 -0.99 -12.38 -11.48
C LYS A 181 -1.60 -13.67 -10.98
N THR A 182 -2.49 -14.25 -11.76
CA THR A 182 -2.92 -15.62 -11.49
C THR A 182 -1.87 -16.63 -11.94
N ALA A 183 -1.95 -17.86 -11.43
CA ALA A 183 -1.02 -18.92 -11.82
C ALA A 183 -1.01 -19.22 -13.34
N SER A 184 -2.14 -19.04 -14.04
CA SER A 184 -2.25 -19.20 -15.49
C SER A 184 -1.77 -17.99 -16.29
N ASP A 185 -1.67 -16.82 -15.68
CA ASP A 185 -1.36 -15.59 -16.42
C ASP A 185 0.12 -15.56 -16.85
N SER A 186 0.33 -15.09 -18.07
CA SER A 186 1.65 -14.87 -18.65
C SER A 186 2.29 -13.54 -18.25
N GLY A 187 1.48 -12.56 -17.82
CA GLY A 187 1.92 -11.20 -17.48
C GLY A 187 1.65 -10.83 -16.03
N TRP A 188 2.49 -9.95 -15.49
CA TRP A 188 2.28 -9.33 -14.18
C TRP A 188 1.51 -8.02 -14.33
N SER A 189 0.50 -7.84 -13.50
CA SER A 189 -0.27 -6.60 -13.41
C SER A 189 0.16 -5.81 -12.19
N TYR A 190 0.20 -4.48 -12.31
CA TYR A 190 0.65 -3.58 -11.26
C TYR A 190 -0.51 -2.74 -10.77
N TYR A 191 -0.69 -2.69 -9.45
CA TYR A 191 -1.71 -1.89 -8.79
C TYR A 191 -1.05 -1.08 -7.69
N SER A 192 -1.57 0.10 -7.42
CA SER A 192 -1.08 0.94 -6.35
C SER A 192 -2.19 1.56 -5.54
N ILE A 193 -1.92 1.68 -4.24
CA ILE A 193 -2.72 2.44 -3.30
C ILE A 193 -1.85 3.57 -2.78
N VAL A 194 -2.25 4.82 -2.97
CA VAL A 194 -1.63 5.99 -2.35
C VAL A 194 -2.59 6.52 -1.30
N GLN A 195 -2.12 6.61 -0.08
CA GLN A 195 -2.88 7.10 1.07
C GLN A 195 -2.33 8.47 1.46
N ASP A 196 -3.13 9.51 1.21
CA ASP A 196 -2.83 10.91 1.54
C ASP A 196 -3.07 11.14 3.05
N LEU A 197 -1.97 11.26 3.79
CA LEU A 197 -1.97 11.47 5.24
C LEU A 197 -2.09 12.95 5.63
N THR A 198 -2.17 13.86 4.66
CA THR A 198 -2.33 15.29 4.91
C THR A 198 -3.78 15.69 5.18
N LEU A 199 -4.69 14.72 5.07
CA LEU A 199 -6.13 14.85 5.33
C LEU A 199 -6.53 14.01 6.55
N SER A 200 -7.59 14.44 7.24
CA SER A 200 -8.19 13.68 8.35
C SER A 200 -9.70 13.54 8.14
N PRO A 201 -10.23 12.33 7.91
CA PRO A 201 -9.49 11.07 7.69
C PRO A 201 -8.60 11.11 6.44
N ALA A 202 -7.62 10.21 6.37
CA ALA A 202 -6.74 10.07 5.21
C ALA A 202 -7.56 9.76 3.93
N LEU A 203 -7.02 10.07 2.76
CA LEU A 203 -7.69 9.80 1.49
C LEU A 203 -6.91 8.77 0.67
N ASP A 204 -7.57 7.68 0.30
CA ASP A 204 -6.96 6.56 -0.44
C ASP A 204 -7.29 6.63 -1.93
N TYR A 205 -6.26 6.60 -2.76
CA TYR A 205 -6.32 6.58 -4.21
C TYR A 205 -5.88 5.22 -4.71
N PHE A 206 -6.67 4.63 -5.61
CA PHE A 206 -6.42 3.29 -6.14
C PHE A 206 -6.24 3.35 -7.64
N ALA A 207 -5.21 2.70 -8.15
CA ALA A 207 -4.97 2.65 -9.58
C ALA A 207 -4.40 1.31 -10.02
N GLU A 208 -4.71 0.93 -11.26
CA GLU A 208 -3.90 0.01 -12.02
C GLU A 208 -2.82 0.80 -12.77
N ILE A 209 -1.57 0.39 -12.68
CA ILE A 209 -0.47 1.04 -13.39
C ILE A 209 -0.30 0.40 -14.78
N LYS A 210 -0.80 1.07 -15.81
CA LYS A 210 -0.66 0.66 -17.21
C LYS A 210 0.63 1.20 -17.83
N PRO A 211 1.04 0.69 -19.01
CA PRO A 211 2.14 1.29 -19.77
C PRO A 211 1.93 2.77 -20.12
N SER A 212 0.68 3.20 -20.28
CA SER A 212 0.30 4.60 -20.53
C SER A 212 0.30 5.48 -19.28
N GLY A 213 0.56 4.90 -18.10
CA GLY A 213 0.48 5.57 -16.80
C GLY A 213 -0.59 4.97 -15.87
N PRO A 214 -0.67 5.45 -14.62
CA PRO A 214 -1.71 5.06 -13.68
C PRO A 214 -3.11 5.37 -14.21
N LYS A 215 -4.00 4.37 -14.17
CA LYS A 215 -5.43 4.51 -14.41
C LYS A 215 -6.13 4.31 -13.06
N PHE A 216 -6.84 5.33 -12.59
CA PHE A 216 -7.56 5.23 -11.32
C PHE A 216 -8.75 4.27 -11.45
N GLU A 217 -8.93 3.42 -10.44
CA GLU A 217 -9.82 2.26 -10.47
C GLU A 217 -10.72 2.26 -9.22
N GLY A 218 -11.43 3.36 -9.00
CA GLY A 218 -12.20 3.54 -7.78
C GLY A 218 -13.38 2.57 -7.67
N THR A 219 -14.15 2.39 -8.73
CA THR A 219 -15.31 1.51 -8.73
C THR A 219 -14.94 0.04 -8.46
N SER A 220 -13.89 -0.46 -9.13
CA SER A 220 -13.47 -1.86 -9.08
C SER A 220 -12.74 -2.17 -7.77
N CYS A 221 -11.81 -1.31 -7.34
CA CYS A 221 -11.06 -1.51 -6.10
C CYS A 221 -11.92 -1.35 -4.83
N TYR A 222 -12.96 -0.51 -4.85
CA TYR A 222 -13.82 -0.29 -3.67
C TYR A 222 -14.52 -1.55 -3.19
N LYS A 223 -14.85 -2.47 -4.10
CA LYS A 223 -15.47 -3.77 -3.79
C LYS A 223 -14.68 -4.57 -2.75
N CYS A 224 -13.36 -4.42 -2.73
CA CYS A 224 -12.45 -5.13 -1.82
C CYS A 224 -11.83 -4.23 -0.76
N HIS A 225 -11.55 -2.96 -1.10
CA HIS A 225 -10.70 -2.06 -0.30
C HIS A 225 -11.48 -0.95 0.41
N SER A 226 -12.67 -1.26 0.90
CA SER A 226 -13.55 -0.29 1.61
C SER A 226 -12.87 0.46 2.76
N SER A 227 -11.81 -0.08 3.35
CA SER A 227 -11.03 0.54 4.44
C SER A 227 -9.52 0.56 4.12
N GLY A 228 -9.16 0.90 2.88
CA GLY A 228 -7.76 1.06 2.46
C GLY A 228 -7.05 -0.26 2.11
N PRO A 229 -5.71 -0.35 2.24
CA PRO A 229 -4.90 -1.54 1.96
C PRO A 229 -5.19 -2.75 2.87
N LEU A 230 -6.18 -2.68 3.77
CA LEU A 230 -6.53 -3.77 4.70
C LEU A 230 -7.03 -5.07 4.04
N ALA A 231 -7.26 -5.08 2.73
CA ALA A 231 -7.71 -6.27 2.03
C ALA A 231 -6.54 -7.06 1.45
N ILE A 232 -5.73 -7.67 2.33
CA ILE A 232 -4.91 -8.83 1.99
C ILE A 232 -5.06 -9.85 3.13
N HIS A 233 -5.17 -11.13 2.74
CA HIS A 233 -5.17 -12.39 3.53
C HIS A 233 -6.55 -13.00 3.80
N PRO A 234 -6.87 -14.10 3.09
CA PRO A 234 -6.25 -15.39 3.42
C PRO A 234 -5.04 -15.76 2.54
N ALA A 235 -3.86 -15.81 3.16
CA ALA A 235 -2.65 -16.39 2.57
C ALA A 235 -2.24 -17.66 3.34
N ARG A 236 -1.68 -18.66 2.64
CA ARG A 236 -1.07 -19.80 3.34
C ARG A 236 0.32 -19.46 3.82
N ALA A 237 0.61 -19.75 5.08
CA ALA A 237 1.91 -19.45 5.69
C ALA A 237 3.09 -20.17 5.02
N ASP A 238 2.88 -21.36 4.43
CA ASP A 238 3.92 -22.10 3.69
C ASP A 238 4.22 -21.51 2.31
N LEU A 239 3.27 -20.74 1.75
CA LEU A 239 3.37 -20.03 0.49
C LEU A 239 3.64 -18.53 0.70
N VAL A 240 4.41 -18.22 1.74
CA VAL A 240 5.02 -16.91 1.97
C VAL A 240 6.53 -17.10 1.96
N LEU A 241 7.25 -16.35 1.11
CA LEU A 241 8.70 -16.55 0.97
C LEU A 241 9.48 -16.06 2.20
N ASP A 242 9.01 -14.99 2.84
CA ASP A 242 9.57 -14.39 4.05
C ASP A 242 8.45 -14.04 5.04
N ALA A 243 8.15 -14.96 5.97
CA ALA A 243 7.07 -14.80 6.94
C ALA A 243 7.31 -13.66 7.96
N PRO A 244 8.53 -13.43 8.48
CA PRO A 244 8.83 -12.25 9.28
C PRO A 244 8.56 -10.92 8.55
N LEU A 245 8.98 -10.78 7.30
CA LEU A 245 8.72 -9.57 6.51
C LEU A 245 7.21 -9.37 6.30
N ALA A 246 6.50 -10.44 5.92
CA ALA A 246 5.07 -10.38 5.69
C ALA A 246 4.29 -9.98 6.96
N ALA A 247 4.69 -10.51 8.12
CA ALA A 247 4.11 -10.13 9.40
C ALA A 247 4.43 -8.66 9.78
N ALA A 248 5.62 -8.15 9.45
CA ALA A 248 5.99 -6.77 9.68
C ALA A 248 5.22 -5.79 8.76
N VAL A 249 5.05 -6.11 7.48
CA VAL A 249 4.21 -5.35 6.54
C VAL A 249 2.75 -5.36 6.99
N ASN A 250 2.22 -6.51 7.41
CA ASN A 250 0.85 -6.61 7.91
C ASN A 250 0.62 -5.77 9.17
N ARG A 251 1.60 -5.65 10.06
CA ARG A 251 1.53 -4.75 11.22
C ARG A 251 1.41 -3.29 10.77
N HIS A 252 2.29 -2.87 9.86
CA HIS A 252 2.26 -1.51 9.32
C HIS A 252 0.91 -1.17 8.65
N ILE A 253 0.34 -2.13 7.91
CA ILE A 253 -1.00 -2.01 7.31
C ILE A 253 -2.09 -1.95 8.39
N ALA A 254 -2.00 -2.73 9.47
CA ALA A 254 -2.99 -2.71 10.55
C ALA A 254 -3.04 -1.37 11.31
N GLU A 255 -1.88 -0.71 11.47
CA GLU A 255 -1.68 0.58 12.14
C GLU A 255 -2.13 1.80 11.32
N GLN A 256 -2.66 1.62 10.12
CA GLN A 256 -3.11 2.74 9.30
C GLN A 256 -4.29 3.49 9.93
N PRO A 257 -4.36 4.83 9.76
CA PRO A 257 -5.49 5.61 10.23
C PRO A 257 -6.76 5.19 9.49
N ARG A 258 -7.90 5.60 10.03
CA ARG A 258 -9.14 5.58 9.23
C ARG A 258 -8.94 6.44 7.99
N SER A 259 -9.38 5.92 6.85
CA SER A 259 -9.31 6.58 5.56
C SER A 259 -10.67 6.63 4.88
N ARG A 260 -10.75 7.45 3.84
CA ARG A 260 -11.86 7.52 2.88
C ARG A 260 -11.33 7.12 1.51
N PHE A 261 -12.21 6.57 0.71
CA PHE A 261 -11.90 6.19 -0.65
C PHE A 261 -12.09 7.39 -1.60
N GLN A 262 -11.10 7.67 -2.46
CA GLN A 262 -11.24 8.64 -3.55
C GLN A 262 -11.91 7.97 -4.75
N PHE A 263 -12.95 8.62 -5.29
CA PHE A 263 -13.62 8.18 -6.51
C PHE A 263 -13.36 9.19 -7.63
N PRO A 264 -12.64 8.79 -8.69
CA PRO A 264 -12.54 9.57 -9.91
C PRO A 264 -13.90 9.79 -10.57
N GLU A 265 -14.04 10.84 -11.38
CA GLU A 265 -15.27 11.08 -12.16
C GLU A 265 -15.56 9.94 -13.15
N ASP A 266 -14.52 9.37 -13.75
CA ASP A 266 -14.59 8.25 -14.69
C ASP A 266 -14.62 6.86 -14.00
N SER A 267 -14.52 6.84 -12.67
CA SER A 267 -14.61 5.62 -11.85
C SER A 267 -15.39 5.89 -10.56
N PRO A 268 -16.70 6.20 -10.68
CA PRO A 268 -17.51 6.67 -9.57
C PRO A 268 -17.75 5.58 -8.52
N LYS A 269 -18.20 6.00 -7.34
CA LYS A 269 -18.63 5.07 -6.29
C LYS A 269 -19.73 4.13 -6.81
N PRO A 270 -19.58 2.80 -6.70
CA PRO A 270 -20.62 1.89 -7.14
C PRO A 270 -21.85 2.00 -6.22
N PRO A 271 -23.05 1.60 -6.70
CA PRO A 271 -24.21 1.41 -5.83
C PRO A 271 -23.84 0.46 -4.67
N THR A 272 -24.02 0.92 -3.44
CA THR A 272 -23.56 0.17 -2.26
C THR A 272 -24.62 -0.71 -1.66
N GLY A 273 -25.89 -0.30 -1.76
CA GLY A 273 -27.01 -0.84 -0.97
C GLY A 273 -27.00 -0.34 0.48
N GLU A 274 -27.74 -1.04 1.34
CA GLU A 274 -27.82 -0.78 2.79
C GLU A 274 -26.52 -1.08 3.56
N PRO A 275 -26.15 -0.25 4.54
CA PRO A 275 -25.00 -0.53 5.39
C PRO A 275 -25.20 -1.77 6.27
N LEU A 276 -24.12 -2.48 6.56
CA LEU A 276 -24.09 -3.63 7.46
C LEU A 276 -24.27 -3.18 8.92
N ALA A 277 -25.50 -3.28 9.41
CA ALA A 277 -25.87 -2.82 10.76
C ALA A 277 -25.81 -3.91 11.85
N LEU A 278 -25.27 -5.10 11.54
CA LEU A 278 -25.17 -6.19 12.54
C LEU A 278 -24.23 -5.79 13.68
N LYS A 279 -24.67 -5.96 14.94
CA LYS A 279 -23.99 -5.44 16.13
C LYS A 279 -22.51 -5.83 16.22
N PHE A 280 -22.17 -7.06 15.84
CA PHE A 280 -20.80 -7.58 15.88
C PHE A 280 -19.90 -7.01 14.76
N CYS A 281 -20.46 -6.44 13.70
CA CYS A 281 -19.75 -5.75 12.62
C CYS A 281 -19.69 -4.22 12.85
N ALA A 282 -20.82 -3.64 13.27
CA ALA A 282 -20.96 -2.19 13.47
C ALA A 282 -20.03 -1.62 14.56
N ARG A 283 -19.51 -2.48 15.45
CA ARG A 283 -18.46 -2.08 16.42
C ARG A 283 -17.23 -1.46 15.74
N CYS A 284 -16.85 -1.97 14.57
CA CYS A 284 -15.69 -1.45 13.82
C CYS A 284 -16.13 -0.60 12.61
N HIS A 285 -17.29 -0.91 12.02
CA HIS A 285 -17.74 -0.37 10.72
C HIS A 285 -18.95 0.58 10.84
N SER A 286 -19.08 1.31 11.94
CA SER A 286 -20.09 2.38 12.11
C SER A 286 -19.52 3.76 11.74
N ASP A 287 -20.34 4.82 11.77
CA ASP A 287 -19.89 6.18 11.48
C ASP A 287 -18.75 6.64 12.36
N ASP A 288 -18.77 6.25 13.62
CA ASP A 288 -17.74 6.57 14.63
C ASP A 288 -16.74 5.42 14.82
N GLY A 289 -16.81 4.40 13.95
CA GLY A 289 -15.92 3.25 13.97
C GLY A 289 -14.50 3.60 13.54
N GLU A 290 -13.55 2.71 13.85
CA GLU A 290 -12.15 2.83 13.41
C GLU A 290 -11.97 2.47 11.93
N ARG A 291 -12.98 1.85 11.31
CA ARG A 291 -13.00 1.43 9.90
C ARG A 291 -14.22 2.01 9.19
N ASP A 292 -14.17 2.07 7.85
CA ASP A 292 -15.31 2.58 7.08
C ASP A 292 -16.48 1.58 7.12
N ARG A 293 -17.67 2.07 6.78
CA ARG A 293 -18.88 1.24 6.70
C ARG A 293 -18.73 0.12 5.66
N LEU A 294 -19.31 -1.02 5.98
CA LEU A 294 -19.49 -2.13 5.04
C LEU A 294 -20.89 -2.09 4.43
N TYR A 295 -21.02 -2.50 3.17
CA TYR A 295 -22.26 -2.50 2.39
C TYR A 295 -22.37 -3.79 1.56
N GLN A 296 -23.50 -4.05 0.90
CA GLN A 296 -23.67 -5.27 0.08
C GLN A 296 -22.63 -5.39 -1.02
N VAL A 297 -22.14 -4.28 -1.59
CA VAL A 297 -21.06 -4.30 -2.57
C VAL A 297 -19.76 -4.95 -2.04
N HIS A 298 -19.60 -5.08 -0.71
CA HIS A 298 -18.49 -5.78 -0.07
C HIS A 298 -18.84 -7.23 0.33
N SER A 299 -19.93 -7.80 -0.16
CA SER A 299 -20.41 -9.12 0.28
C SER A 299 -19.36 -10.22 0.10
N HIS A 300 -18.63 -10.20 -1.01
CA HIS A 300 -17.63 -11.22 -1.31
C HIS A 300 -16.43 -11.19 -0.33
N PRO A 301 -15.72 -10.05 -0.14
CA PRO A 301 -14.65 -10.03 0.86
C PRO A 301 -15.17 -10.30 2.28
N ILE A 302 -16.39 -9.89 2.65
CA ILE A 302 -16.96 -10.25 3.96
C ILE A 302 -17.06 -11.78 4.12
N ARG A 303 -17.60 -12.49 3.11
CA ARG A 303 -17.72 -13.95 3.13
C ARG A 303 -16.36 -14.62 3.32
N VAL A 304 -15.36 -14.18 2.54
CA VAL A 304 -14.00 -14.72 2.59
C VAL A 304 -13.34 -14.45 3.95
N MET A 305 -13.31 -13.19 4.40
CA MET A 305 -12.60 -12.82 5.62
C MET A 305 -13.22 -13.45 6.88
N VAL A 306 -14.55 -13.58 6.91
CA VAL A 306 -15.23 -14.25 8.03
C VAL A 306 -15.02 -15.76 7.97
N ASP A 307 -15.14 -16.40 6.80
CA ASP A 307 -14.99 -17.85 6.71
C ASP A 307 -13.58 -18.33 7.07
N PHE A 308 -12.55 -17.55 6.74
CA PHE A 308 -11.17 -17.83 7.14
C PHE A 308 -10.82 -17.34 8.54
N GLY A 309 -11.77 -16.73 9.27
CA GLY A 309 -11.60 -16.32 10.66
C GLY A 309 -10.74 -15.08 10.87
N TYR A 310 -10.54 -14.25 9.83
CA TYR A 310 -9.86 -12.95 9.93
C TYR A 310 -10.80 -11.83 10.37
N MET A 311 -12.11 -12.01 10.21
CA MET A 311 -13.12 -11.06 10.68
C MET A 311 -14.18 -11.73 11.57
N PRO A 312 -14.47 -11.15 12.76
CA PRO A 312 -13.77 -10.03 13.40
C PRO A 312 -12.38 -10.46 13.93
N PRO A 313 -11.42 -9.53 14.10
CA PRO A 313 -10.02 -9.87 14.38
C PRO A 313 -9.78 -10.52 15.75
N ASN A 314 -10.68 -10.27 16.72
CA ASN A 314 -10.47 -10.67 18.11
C ASN A 314 -11.14 -12.00 18.50
N ARG A 315 -12.02 -12.53 17.65
CA ARG A 315 -12.71 -13.81 17.88
C ARG A 315 -13.42 -14.28 16.63
N ARG A 316 -13.75 -15.57 16.58
CA ARG A 316 -14.69 -16.09 15.57
C ARG A 316 -16.12 -15.67 15.90
N LEU A 317 -16.94 -15.56 14.85
CA LEU A 317 -18.39 -15.41 15.01
C LEU A 317 -19.02 -16.71 15.52
N LYS A 318 -20.07 -16.56 16.31
CA LYS A 318 -20.88 -17.69 16.79
C LYS A 318 -21.83 -18.19 15.70
N PRO A 319 -22.35 -19.42 15.78
CA PRO A 319 -23.27 -19.95 14.77
C PRO A 319 -24.48 -19.05 14.50
N GLU A 320 -25.06 -18.44 15.53
CA GLU A 320 -26.18 -17.49 15.41
C GLU A 320 -25.78 -16.20 14.67
N GLU A 321 -24.60 -15.66 14.95
CA GLU A 321 -24.06 -14.48 14.27
C GLU A 321 -23.74 -14.78 12.79
N ILE A 322 -23.24 -15.99 12.50
CA ILE A 322 -23.03 -16.47 11.14
C ILE A 322 -24.38 -16.56 10.39
N ALA A 323 -25.44 -17.07 11.03
CA ALA A 323 -26.76 -17.15 10.43
C ALA A 323 -27.34 -15.75 10.12
N GLU A 324 -27.21 -14.80 11.06
CA GLU A 324 -27.61 -13.40 10.84
C GLU A 324 -26.84 -12.76 9.68
N LEU A 325 -25.51 -12.98 9.63
CA LEU A 325 -24.67 -12.46 8.57
C LEU A 325 -25.04 -13.05 7.20
N LYS A 326 -25.28 -14.36 7.12
CA LYS A 326 -25.76 -15.02 5.89
C LYS A 326 -27.06 -14.41 5.39
N ALA A 327 -28.05 -14.28 6.27
CA ALA A 327 -29.34 -13.71 5.93
C ALA A 327 -29.25 -12.25 5.45
N TRP A 328 -28.24 -11.49 5.91
CA TRP A 328 -27.96 -10.16 5.40
C TRP A 328 -27.27 -10.21 4.02
N LEU A 329 -26.26 -11.08 3.85
CA LEU A 329 -25.47 -11.23 2.62
C LEU A 329 -26.26 -11.83 1.44
N GLU A 330 -27.40 -12.45 1.70
CA GLU A 330 -28.30 -13.01 0.67
C GLU A 330 -29.35 -12.00 0.18
N ARG A 331 -29.44 -10.83 0.81
CA ARG A 331 -30.32 -9.75 0.34
C ARG A 331 -29.74 -9.20 -0.96
N LYS A 332 -30.59 -9.03 -1.96
CA LYS A 332 -30.19 -8.35 -3.20
C LYS A 332 -29.90 -6.88 -2.89
N PRO A 333 -28.83 -6.29 -3.48
CA PRO A 333 -28.57 -4.86 -3.42
C PRO A 333 -29.75 -4.03 -3.93
#